data_AF-A0A964XJL2-F1
#
_entry.id   AF-A0A964XJL2-F1
#
_cell.length_a   1.000
_cell.length_b   1.000
_cell.length_c   1.000
_cell.angle_alpha   90.00
_cell.angle_beta   90.00
_cell.angle_gamma   90.00
#
_symmetry.space_group_name_H-M   'P 1'
#
loop_
_entity.id
_entity.type
_entity.pdbx_description
1 polymer ?
#
loop_
_entity_poly.entity_id
_entity_poly.type
_entity_poly.pdbx_seq_one_letter_code
_entity_poly.pdbx_strand_id
1 'polypeptide(L)'
;MQPTIHVKTEVFEGPLDLLLNLIEKRKLLINEISLAQVADEYVDYLKRHPEFPLGETAHFLLVASTLVLIKSKSLLPQLELSSEEQESVDELEERLRLYQIFRDAGKGVQARFGTFYLFEPLEQQGRRRRAELTEEDKDPRFHPDQRCTREELRAALGRVIEALPPSEAPTPKAVVAKVVSLEEMIDRLSERVTRSLRTSFREFSGHGREEKVNVVVSFLAMLELVKQGMLRVEQGRHFDDILIESNEVTMPHYG
;
A
#
# COMPACT_ATOMS: atom_id res chain seq x y z
N MET A 1 -18.74 -29.57 -14.22
CA MET A 1 -18.18 -28.34 -14.80
C MET A 1 -18.39 -27.24 -13.79
N GLN A 2 -17.33 -26.81 -13.09
CA GLN A 2 -17.41 -25.66 -12.19
C GLN A 2 -17.28 -24.39 -13.03
N PRO A 3 -18.12 -23.36 -12.82
CA PRO A 3 -18.02 -22.12 -13.57
C PRO A 3 -16.74 -21.39 -13.16
N THR A 4 -15.88 -21.14 -14.14
CA THR A 4 -14.71 -20.28 -14.00
C THR A 4 -15.18 -18.85 -13.74
N ILE A 5 -15.16 -18.43 -12.48
CA ILE A 5 -15.44 -17.03 -12.13
C ILE A 5 -14.20 -16.22 -12.51
N HIS A 6 -14.28 -15.53 -13.65
CA HIS A 6 -13.31 -14.51 -14.02
C HIS A 6 -13.57 -13.25 -13.17
N VAL A 7 -12.93 -13.15 -12.01
CA VAL A 7 -12.84 -11.88 -11.28
C VAL A 7 -11.77 -11.04 -11.99
N LYS A 8 -12.20 -10.08 -12.82
CA LYS A 8 -11.32 -9.00 -13.27
C LYS A 8 -11.30 -7.94 -12.18
N THR A 9 -10.29 -7.93 -11.34
CA THR A 9 -9.88 -6.71 -10.66
C THR A 9 -9.19 -5.84 -11.70
N GLU A 10 -9.66 -4.60 -11.89
CA GLU A 10 -8.93 -3.60 -12.65
C GLU A 10 -7.74 -3.13 -11.79
N VAL A 11 -6.70 -3.95 -11.74
CA VAL A 11 -5.43 -3.55 -11.13
C VAL A 11 -4.71 -2.70 -12.17
N PHE A 12 -4.91 -1.39 -12.11
CA PHE A 12 -4.20 -0.44 -12.96
C PHE A 12 -2.72 -0.36 -12.53
N GLU A 13 -1.82 -0.20 -13.50
CA GLU A 13 -0.39 -0.01 -13.24
C GLU A 13 -0.07 1.45 -12.86
N GLY A 14 -0.89 2.05 -12.00
CA GLY A 14 -0.72 3.42 -11.48
C GLY A 14 -1.70 4.46 -12.05
N PRO A 15 -1.51 5.74 -11.68
CA PRO A 15 -2.49 6.81 -11.93
C PRO A 15 -2.62 7.21 -13.40
N LEU A 16 -1.53 7.16 -14.16
CA LEU A 16 -1.55 7.50 -15.59
C LEU A 16 -2.29 6.44 -16.40
N ASP A 17 -2.17 5.16 -16.02
CA ASP A 17 -2.90 4.07 -16.68
C ASP A 17 -4.41 4.17 -16.41
N LEU A 18 -4.80 4.39 -15.15
CA LEU A 18 -6.20 4.65 -14.82
C LEU A 18 -6.76 5.82 -15.62
N LEU A 19 -6.06 6.95 -15.63
CA LEU A 19 -6.51 8.16 -16.31
C LEU A 19 -6.61 7.96 -17.84
N LEU A 20 -5.63 7.29 -18.44
CA LEU A 20 -5.66 6.97 -19.86
C LEU A 20 -6.83 6.03 -20.21
N ASN A 21 -7.09 5.01 -19.39
CA ASN A 21 -8.23 4.12 -19.58
C ASN A 21 -9.58 4.87 -19.50
N LEU A 22 -9.72 5.83 -18.59
CA LEU A 22 -10.93 6.67 -18.49
C LEU A 22 -11.14 7.55 -19.74
N ILE A 23 -10.06 8.15 -20.27
CA ILE A 23 -10.08 8.95 -21.50
C ILE A 23 -10.49 8.07 -22.70
N GLU A 24 -9.88 6.89 -22.82
CA GLU A 24 -10.13 5.95 -23.92
C GLU A 24 -11.55 5.38 -23.90
N LYS A 25 -12.07 5.05 -22.71
CA LYS A 25 -13.45 4.60 -22.51
C LYS A 25 -14.48 5.61 -23.02
N ARG A 26 -14.16 6.91 -22.93
CA ARG A 26 -15.01 8.00 -23.45
C ARG A 26 -14.67 8.42 -24.88
N LYS A 27 -13.67 7.79 -25.52
CA LYS A 27 -13.18 8.14 -26.87
C LYS A 27 -12.75 9.61 -26.97
N LEU A 28 -12.14 10.13 -25.91
CA LEU A 28 -11.67 11.50 -25.83
C LEU A 28 -10.20 11.61 -26.26
N LEU A 29 -9.74 12.83 -26.56
CA LEU A 29 -8.34 13.14 -26.82
C LEU A 29 -7.62 13.49 -25.50
N ILE A 30 -6.29 13.45 -25.48
CA ILE A 30 -5.52 13.90 -24.31
C ILE A 30 -5.36 15.42 -24.39
N ASN A 31 -6.22 16.16 -23.68
CA ASN A 31 -6.18 17.63 -23.52
C ASN A 31 -6.96 18.08 -22.26
N GLU A 32 -6.80 19.35 -21.86
CA GLU A 32 -7.40 19.94 -20.66
C GLU A 32 -8.92 19.71 -20.58
N ILE A 33 -9.62 19.91 -21.70
CA ILE A 33 -11.09 19.76 -21.78
C ILE A 33 -11.51 18.33 -21.48
N SER A 34 -10.77 17.35 -22.01
CA SER A 34 -11.06 15.93 -21.82
C SER A 34 -10.69 15.48 -20.41
N LEU A 35 -9.58 16.00 -19.86
CA LEU A 35 -9.16 15.75 -18.49
C LEU A 35 -10.20 16.27 -17.48
N ALA A 36 -10.78 17.45 -17.72
CA ALA A 36 -11.86 17.98 -16.90
C ALA A 36 -13.09 17.05 -16.87
N GLN A 37 -13.40 16.37 -17.99
CA GLN A 37 -14.56 15.48 -18.10
C GLN A 37 -14.38 14.14 -17.36
N VAL A 38 -13.15 13.67 -17.19
CA VAL A 38 -12.84 12.40 -16.50
C VAL A 38 -12.42 12.60 -15.03
N ALA A 39 -12.22 13.84 -14.59
CA ALA A 39 -11.78 14.18 -13.23
C ALA A 39 -12.67 13.58 -12.13
N ASP A 40 -13.99 13.64 -12.29
CA ASP A 40 -14.93 13.06 -11.31
C ASP A 40 -14.80 11.53 -11.23
N GLU A 41 -14.69 10.87 -12.39
CA GLU A 41 -14.61 9.42 -12.47
C GLU A 41 -13.29 8.92 -11.85
N TYR A 42 -12.20 9.67 -12.01
CA TYR A 42 -10.92 9.42 -11.38
C TYR A 42 -10.97 9.57 -9.85
N VAL A 43 -11.57 10.66 -9.34
CA VAL A 43 -11.71 10.89 -7.90
C VAL A 43 -12.66 9.87 -7.27
N ASP A 44 -13.73 9.51 -7.96
CA ASP A 44 -14.67 8.47 -7.50
C ASP A 44 -14.01 7.09 -7.44
N TYR A 45 -13.12 6.78 -8.39
CA TYR A 45 -12.34 5.55 -8.35
C TYR A 45 -11.47 5.49 -7.08
N LEU A 46 -10.77 6.58 -6.76
CA LEU A 46 -9.94 6.67 -5.55
C LEU A 46 -10.74 6.47 -4.26
N LYS A 47 -11.95 7.04 -4.18
CA LYS A 47 -12.82 6.89 -2.99
C LYS A 47 -13.30 5.46 -2.78
N ARG A 48 -13.50 4.70 -3.86
CA ARG A 48 -13.99 3.31 -3.81
C ARG A 48 -12.89 2.31 -3.45
N HIS A 49 -11.63 2.70 -3.56
CA HIS A 49 -10.48 1.83 -3.36
C HIS A 49 -9.50 2.44 -2.34
N PRO A 50 -9.83 2.50 -1.03
CA PRO A 50 -8.96 3.12 -0.02
C PRO A 50 -7.70 2.32 0.33
N GLU A 51 -7.59 1.06 -0.12
CA GLU A 51 -6.51 0.14 0.25
C GLU A 51 -5.26 0.23 -0.66
N PHE A 52 -4.92 1.41 -1.17
CA PHE A 52 -3.66 1.57 -1.89
C PHE A 52 -2.47 1.53 -0.91
N PRO A 53 -1.34 0.89 -1.28
CA PRO A 53 -0.08 1.06 -0.55
C PRO A 53 0.24 2.55 -0.40
N LEU A 54 0.68 2.96 0.80
CA LEU A 54 1.00 4.37 1.12
C LEU A 54 1.92 5.03 0.08
N GLY A 55 2.88 4.27 -0.47
CA GLY A 55 3.81 4.75 -1.49
C GLY A 55 3.15 5.08 -2.84
N GLU A 56 2.12 4.34 -3.25
CA GLU A 56 1.42 4.57 -4.50
C GLU A 56 0.37 5.68 -4.36
N THR A 57 -0.22 5.80 -3.17
CA THR A 57 -1.29 6.77 -2.86
C THR A 57 -0.86 8.22 -3.14
N ALA A 58 0.40 8.58 -2.85
CA ALA A 58 0.91 9.94 -3.08
C ALA A 58 0.84 10.35 -4.57
N HIS A 59 1.20 9.44 -5.48
CA HIS A 59 1.15 9.70 -6.92
C HIS A 59 -0.30 9.87 -7.42
N PHE A 60 -1.22 9.06 -6.88
CA PHE A 60 -2.65 9.20 -7.21
C PHE A 60 -3.23 10.52 -6.72
N LEU A 61 -2.88 10.95 -5.51
CA LEU A 61 -3.33 12.23 -4.94
C LEU A 61 -2.78 13.43 -5.70
N LEU A 62 -1.52 13.38 -6.15
CA LEU A 62 -0.94 14.42 -6.99
C LEU A 62 -1.77 14.59 -8.27
N VAL A 63 -2.02 13.50 -9.01
CA VAL A 63 -2.83 13.55 -10.22
C VAL A 63 -4.27 13.99 -9.91
N ALA A 64 -4.86 13.55 -8.80
CA ALA A 64 -6.19 13.99 -8.38
C ALA A 64 -6.24 15.52 -8.16
N SER A 65 -5.23 16.09 -7.50
CA SER A 65 -5.17 17.53 -7.25
C SER A 65 -5.07 18.33 -8.56
N THR A 66 -4.24 17.89 -9.51
CA THR A 66 -4.15 18.50 -10.84
C THR A 66 -5.46 18.39 -11.61
N LEU A 67 -6.15 17.25 -11.55
CA LEU A 67 -7.46 17.08 -12.21
C LEU A 67 -8.55 17.97 -11.61
N VAL A 68 -8.55 18.15 -10.28
CA VAL A 68 -9.48 19.07 -9.60
C VAL A 68 -9.20 20.52 -10.04
N LEU A 69 -7.94 20.90 -10.17
CA LEU A 69 -7.54 22.21 -10.68
C LEU A 69 -8.02 22.44 -12.12
N ILE A 70 -7.77 21.48 -13.01
CA ILE A 70 -8.24 21.50 -14.41
C ILE A 70 -9.76 21.64 -14.46
N LYS A 71 -10.48 20.87 -13.63
CA LYS A 71 -11.94 20.94 -13.55
C LYS A 71 -12.42 22.29 -13.04
N SER A 72 -11.77 22.86 -12.03
CA SER A 72 -12.10 24.18 -11.49
C SER A 72 -11.96 25.27 -12.55
N LYS A 73 -10.83 25.29 -13.28
CA LYS A 73 -10.58 26.19 -14.42
C LYS A 73 -11.67 26.03 -15.50
N SER A 74 -12.04 24.79 -15.83
CA SER A 74 -13.08 24.52 -16.83
C SER A 74 -14.47 24.99 -16.40
N LEU A 75 -14.77 25.05 -15.10
CA LEU A 75 -16.08 25.46 -14.57
C LEU A 75 -16.14 26.95 -14.24
N LEU A 76 -15.00 27.59 -13.98
CA LEU A 76 -14.87 28.99 -13.60
C LEU A 76 -14.00 29.73 -14.64
N PRO A 77 -14.58 30.32 -15.71
CA PRO A 77 -13.82 30.94 -16.79
C PRO A 77 -12.96 32.14 -16.37
N GLN A 78 -13.20 32.69 -15.18
CA GLN A 78 -12.46 33.80 -14.59
C GLN A 78 -11.29 33.34 -13.71
N LEU A 79 -11.12 32.02 -13.53
CA LEU A 79 -10.02 31.46 -12.75
C LEU A 79 -8.74 31.54 -13.58
N GLU A 80 -7.85 32.45 -13.21
CA GLU A 80 -6.50 32.51 -13.75
C GLU A 80 -5.61 31.54 -12.95
N LEU A 81 -4.96 30.62 -13.67
CA LEU A 81 -3.95 29.76 -13.08
C LEU A 81 -2.63 30.53 -12.94
N SER A 82 -1.92 30.31 -11.84
CA SER A 82 -0.53 30.70 -11.72
C SER A 82 0.34 29.98 -12.77
N SER A 83 1.55 30.49 -13.00
CA SER A 83 2.49 29.85 -13.93
C SER A 83 2.85 28.41 -13.53
N GLU A 84 2.99 28.15 -12.23
CA GLU A 84 3.32 26.83 -11.68
C GLU A 84 2.14 25.84 -11.83
N GLU A 85 0.92 26.34 -11.64
CA GLU A 85 -0.30 25.57 -11.85
C GLU A 85 -0.49 25.19 -13.32
N GLN A 86 -0.24 26.10 -14.26
CA GLN A 86 -0.32 25.78 -15.69
C GLN A 86 0.77 24.80 -16.10
N GLU A 87 2.00 24.97 -15.62
CA GLU A 87 3.10 24.01 -15.87
C GLU A 87 2.75 22.60 -15.37
N SER A 88 2.10 22.49 -14.22
CA SER A 88 1.64 21.20 -13.67
C SER A 88 0.59 20.52 -14.56
N VAL A 89 -0.29 21.30 -15.19
CA VAL A 89 -1.29 20.78 -16.14
C VAL A 89 -0.62 20.30 -17.43
N ASP A 90 0.27 21.12 -17.99
CA ASP A 90 0.99 20.82 -19.22
C ASP A 90 1.86 19.56 -19.04
N GLU A 91 2.53 19.44 -17.90
CA GLU A 91 3.34 18.26 -17.55
C GLU A 91 2.48 16.98 -17.47
N LEU A 92 1.28 17.06 -16.89
CA LEU A 92 0.37 15.91 -16.80
C LEU A 92 -0.06 15.45 -18.20
N GLU A 93 -0.39 16.38 -19.09
CA GLU A 93 -0.74 16.06 -20.48
C GLU A 93 0.42 15.40 -21.23
N GLU A 94 1.64 15.92 -21.08
CA GLU A 94 2.83 15.37 -21.72
C GLU A 94 3.15 13.97 -21.19
N ARG A 95 3.11 13.77 -19.86
CA ARG A 95 3.29 12.47 -19.23
C ARG A 95 2.27 11.44 -19.73
N LEU A 96 1.00 11.83 -19.86
CA LEU A 96 -0.04 10.95 -20.41
C LEU A 96 0.22 10.58 -21.87
N ARG A 97 0.61 11.56 -22.70
CA ARG A 97 0.93 11.31 -24.11
C ARG A 97 2.11 10.35 -24.26
N LEU A 98 3.18 10.56 -23.49
CA LEU A 98 4.34 9.67 -23.46
C LEU A 98 3.95 8.27 -22.99
N TYR A 99 3.19 8.18 -21.90
CA TYR A 99 2.71 6.91 -21.37
C TYR A 99 1.89 6.13 -22.40
N GLN A 100 0.97 6.80 -23.13
CA GLN A 100 0.20 6.17 -24.21
C GLN A 100 1.11 5.55 -25.28
N ILE A 101 2.12 6.29 -25.75
CA ILE A 101 3.08 5.82 -26.76
C ILE A 101 3.80 4.55 -26.26
N PHE A 102 4.32 4.58 -25.03
CA PHE A 102 5.05 3.44 -24.48
C PHE A 102 4.15 2.23 -24.22
N ARG A 103 2.96 2.45 -23.69
CA ARG A 103 1.98 1.38 -23.44
C ARG A 103 1.58 0.69 -24.74
N ASP A 104 1.34 1.45 -25.81
CA ASP A 104 0.95 0.89 -27.11
C ASP A 104 2.13 0.22 -27.83
N ALA A 105 3.33 0.79 -27.74
CA ALA A 105 4.55 0.12 -28.19
C ALA A 105 4.79 -1.20 -27.44
N GLY A 106 4.52 -1.22 -26.13
CA GLY A 106 4.60 -2.41 -25.28
C GLY A 106 3.69 -3.54 -25.75
N LYS A 107 2.44 -3.24 -26.13
CA LYS A 107 1.54 -4.22 -26.77
C LYS A 107 2.13 -4.80 -28.05
N GLY A 108 2.78 -3.96 -28.87
CA GLY A 108 3.46 -4.40 -30.09
C GLY A 108 4.65 -5.31 -29.83
N VAL A 109 5.44 -5.01 -28.79
CA VAL A 109 6.53 -5.89 -28.34
C VAL A 109 5.98 -7.20 -27.82
N GLN A 110 4.95 -7.17 -26.97
CA GLN A 110 4.32 -8.36 -26.40
C GLN A 110 3.77 -9.29 -27.50
N ALA A 111 3.14 -8.73 -28.54
CA ALA A 111 2.62 -9.52 -29.67
C ALA A 111 3.73 -10.20 -30.50
N ARG A 112 4.95 -9.63 -30.51
CA ARG A 112 6.10 -10.16 -31.25
C ARG A 112 7.04 -10.99 -30.37
N PHE A 113 6.90 -10.88 -29.06
CA PHE A 113 7.73 -11.59 -28.10
C PHE A 113 7.44 -13.09 -28.20
N GLY A 114 8.48 -13.87 -28.53
CA GLY A 114 8.36 -15.32 -28.72
C GLY A 114 7.80 -15.76 -30.08
N THR A 115 7.40 -14.85 -30.99
CA THR A 115 6.99 -15.24 -32.35
C THR A 115 8.17 -15.34 -33.30
N PHE A 116 9.17 -14.47 -33.13
CA PHE A 116 10.42 -14.50 -33.88
C PHE A 116 11.55 -14.90 -32.94
N TYR A 117 11.88 -16.19 -32.91
CA TYR A 117 13.10 -16.63 -32.28
C TYR A 117 14.27 -16.25 -33.18
N LEU A 118 15.12 -15.31 -32.74
CA LEU A 118 16.39 -14.98 -33.41
C LEU A 118 17.33 -16.20 -33.47
N PHE A 119 17.13 -17.15 -32.56
CA PHE A 119 17.84 -18.42 -32.49
C PHE A 119 16.82 -19.55 -32.42
N GLU A 120 17.01 -20.63 -33.17
CA GLU A 120 16.14 -21.81 -33.06
C GLU A 120 16.01 -22.24 -31.59
N PRO A 121 14.80 -22.53 -31.08
CA PRO A 121 14.61 -22.94 -29.69
C PRO A 121 15.56 -24.09 -29.34
N LEU A 122 16.25 -24.01 -28.19
CA LEU A 122 17.25 -25.00 -27.75
C LEU A 122 16.73 -26.45 -27.81
N GLU A 123 15.43 -26.65 -27.60
CA GLU A 123 14.78 -27.96 -27.74
C GLU A 123 14.75 -28.49 -29.18
N GLN A 124 14.52 -27.62 -30.17
CA GLN A 124 14.51 -27.98 -31.58
C GLN A 124 15.94 -28.20 -32.10
N GLN A 125 16.90 -27.36 -31.70
CA GLN A 125 18.33 -27.58 -31.95
C GLN A 125 18.82 -28.91 -31.35
N GLY A 126 18.42 -29.19 -30.10
CA GLY A 126 18.78 -30.43 -29.41
C GLY A 126 18.24 -31.68 -30.11
N ARG A 127 17.00 -31.63 -30.63
CA ARG A 127 16.37 -32.73 -31.37
C ARG A 127 17.03 -32.99 -32.72
N ARG A 128 17.34 -31.95 -33.49
CA ARG A 128 18.03 -32.08 -34.78
C ARG A 128 19.45 -32.60 -34.61
N ARG A 129 20.23 -32.00 -33.70
CA ARG A 129 21.56 -32.52 -33.36
C ARG A 129 21.49 -33.99 -32.95
N ARG A 130 20.59 -34.38 -32.04
CA ARG A 130 20.44 -35.79 -31.64
C ARG A 130 20.10 -36.76 -32.77
N ALA A 131 19.35 -36.32 -33.78
CA ALA A 131 19.02 -37.14 -34.94
C ALA A 131 20.21 -37.35 -35.88
N GLU A 132 21.21 -36.46 -35.83
CA GLU A 132 22.43 -36.48 -36.65
C GLU A 132 23.64 -37.10 -35.92
N LEU A 133 23.50 -37.47 -34.64
CA LEU A 133 24.57 -38.06 -33.83
C LEU A 133 24.75 -39.57 -34.10
N THR A 134 26.00 -40.00 -34.22
CA THR A 134 26.40 -41.41 -34.32
C THR A 134 26.25 -42.13 -32.97
N GLU A 135 26.22 -43.48 -32.92
CA GLU A 135 26.13 -44.22 -31.63
C GLU A 135 27.26 -43.88 -30.64
N GLU A 136 28.44 -43.48 -31.14
CA GLU A 136 29.59 -43.03 -30.33
C GLU A 136 29.40 -41.63 -29.69
N ASP A 137 28.50 -40.82 -30.25
CA ASP A 137 28.19 -39.47 -29.77
C ASP A 137 27.09 -39.44 -28.69
N LYS A 138 26.47 -40.60 -28.41
CA LYS A 138 25.41 -40.73 -27.41
C LYS A 138 25.91 -40.81 -25.97
N ASP A 139 27.22 -40.97 -25.77
CA ASP A 139 27.83 -40.91 -24.43
C ASP A 139 27.97 -39.43 -24.00
N PRO A 140 27.22 -38.95 -23.00
CA PRO A 140 27.19 -37.54 -22.64
C PRO A 140 28.54 -37.11 -22.04
N ARG A 141 29.38 -36.48 -22.86
CA ARG A 141 30.62 -35.84 -22.43
C ARG A 141 30.42 -34.36 -22.18
N PHE A 142 30.83 -33.88 -21.00
CA PHE A 142 30.85 -32.46 -20.69
C PHE A 142 32.04 -31.79 -21.39
N HIS A 143 31.77 -31.10 -22.50
CA HIS A 143 32.74 -30.25 -23.20
C HIS A 143 32.36 -28.78 -23.03
N PRO A 144 32.86 -28.11 -21.98
CA PRO A 144 32.66 -26.69 -21.81
C PRO A 144 33.40 -25.91 -22.91
N ASP A 145 32.80 -24.81 -23.37
CA ASP A 145 33.47 -23.84 -24.24
C ASP A 145 34.72 -23.27 -23.54
N GLN A 146 35.74 -22.86 -24.30
CA GLN A 146 36.96 -22.26 -23.75
C GLN A 146 36.69 -21.00 -22.92
N ARG A 147 35.56 -20.33 -23.16
CA ARG A 147 35.09 -19.18 -22.37
C ARG A 147 34.55 -19.59 -21.00
N CYS A 148 34.15 -20.83 -20.80
CA CYS A 148 33.64 -21.34 -19.52
C CYS A 148 34.77 -21.49 -18.48
N THR A 149 35.28 -20.35 -18.02
CA THR A 149 36.29 -20.25 -16.97
C THR A 149 35.61 -20.24 -15.60
N ARG A 150 36.39 -20.53 -14.55
CA ARG A 150 35.91 -20.47 -13.16
C ARG A 150 35.36 -19.09 -12.80
N GLU A 151 35.96 -18.03 -13.34
CA GLU A 151 35.55 -16.65 -13.11
C GLU A 151 34.21 -16.34 -13.76
N GLU A 152 34.02 -16.75 -15.01
CA GLU A 152 32.75 -16.58 -15.73
C GLU A 152 31.61 -17.38 -15.08
N LEU A 153 31.88 -18.60 -14.61
CA LEU A 153 30.90 -19.40 -13.87
C LEU A 153 30.50 -18.74 -12.54
N ARG A 154 31.47 -18.18 -11.80
CA ARG A 154 31.20 -17.42 -10.58
C ARG A 154 30.35 -16.17 -10.86
N ALA A 155 30.68 -15.42 -11.92
CA ALA A 155 29.93 -14.23 -12.32
C ALA A 155 28.51 -14.59 -12.79
N ALA A 156 28.35 -15.67 -13.55
CA ALA A 156 27.05 -16.18 -13.96
C ALA A 156 26.19 -16.59 -12.74
N LEU A 157 26.78 -17.30 -11.78
CA LEU A 157 26.10 -17.66 -10.53
C LEU A 157 25.69 -16.41 -9.74
N GLY A 158 26.56 -15.40 -9.66
CA GLY A 158 26.25 -14.11 -9.04
C GLY A 158 25.03 -13.44 -9.67
N ARG A 159 24.99 -13.33 -11.00
CA ARG A 159 23.83 -12.78 -11.73
C ARG A 159 22.54 -13.55 -11.47
N VAL A 160 22.61 -14.88 -11.35
CA VAL A 160 21.44 -15.69 -11.02
C VAL A 160 20.98 -15.39 -9.59
N ILE A 161 21.90 -15.32 -8.63
CA ILE A 161 21.57 -15.00 -7.23
C ILE A 161 20.97 -13.59 -7.11
N GLU A 162 21.48 -12.61 -7.85
CA GLU A 162 20.96 -11.24 -7.90
C GLU A 162 19.59 -11.15 -8.59
N ALA A 163 19.37 -11.96 -9.62
CA ALA A 163 18.11 -12.01 -10.36
C ALA A 163 17.03 -12.86 -9.67
N LEU A 164 17.41 -13.69 -8.69
CA LEU A 164 16.42 -14.36 -7.85
C LEU A 164 15.65 -13.26 -7.10
N PRO A 165 14.30 -13.33 -7.08
CA PRO A 165 13.53 -12.43 -6.25
C PRO A 165 14.10 -12.53 -4.83
N PRO A 166 14.37 -11.40 -4.15
CA PRO A 166 14.78 -11.45 -2.76
C PRO A 166 13.76 -12.35 -2.07
N SER A 167 14.24 -13.38 -1.37
CA SER A 167 13.35 -14.19 -0.56
C SER A 167 12.53 -13.18 0.22
N GLU A 168 11.22 -13.15 -0.02
CA GLU A 168 10.26 -12.51 0.85
C GLU A 168 10.39 -13.29 2.16
N ALA A 169 11.45 -13.02 2.93
CA ALA A 169 11.39 -13.14 4.36
C ALA A 169 10.08 -12.43 4.65
N PRO A 170 9.05 -13.14 5.16
CA PRO A 170 7.78 -12.52 5.41
C PRO A 170 8.15 -11.27 6.15
N THR A 171 7.88 -10.10 5.53
CA THR A 171 7.90 -8.84 6.25
C THR A 171 7.26 -9.21 7.56
N PRO A 172 7.92 -9.01 8.72
CA PRO A 172 7.26 -9.31 9.96
C PRO A 172 5.99 -8.51 9.81
N LYS A 173 4.86 -9.21 9.57
CA LYS A 173 3.55 -8.62 9.66
C LYS A 173 3.73 -7.93 10.98
N ALA A 174 3.68 -6.61 10.97
CA ALA A 174 3.47 -5.90 12.21
C ALA A 174 2.17 -6.54 12.66
N VAL A 175 2.30 -7.63 13.41
CA VAL A 175 1.30 -8.20 14.25
C VAL A 175 1.04 -6.96 15.03
N VAL A 176 -0.06 -6.31 14.68
CA VAL A 176 -0.62 -5.26 15.48
C VAL A 176 -0.79 -5.99 16.79
N ALA A 177 0.25 -5.90 17.63
CA ALA A 177 0.21 -6.37 18.99
C ALA A 177 -1.09 -5.75 19.45
N LYS A 178 -2.01 -6.59 19.89
CA LYS A 178 -3.37 -6.20 20.19
C LYS A 178 -3.25 -5.22 21.37
N VAL A 179 -2.93 -3.97 21.05
CA VAL A 179 -2.78 -2.89 22.01
C VAL A 179 -4.17 -2.84 22.58
N VAL A 180 -4.26 -3.05 23.89
CA VAL A 180 -5.53 -3.02 24.61
C VAL A 180 -6.27 -1.79 24.11
N SER A 181 -7.46 -1.99 23.53
CA SER A 181 -8.19 -0.88 22.92
C SER A 181 -8.51 0.14 24.01
N LEU A 182 -8.62 1.42 23.63
CA LEU A 182 -9.03 2.46 24.57
C LEU A 182 -10.35 2.11 25.26
N GLU A 183 -11.27 1.50 24.51
CA GLU A 183 -12.57 0.98 24.96
C GLU A 183 -12.39 -0.09 26.04
N GLU A 184 -11.59 -1.13 25.81
CA GLU A 184 -11.29 -2.16 26.81
C GLU A 184 -10.63 -1.57 28.08
N MET A 185 -9.83 -0.51 27.96
CA MET A 185 -9.23 0.17 29.11
C MET A 185 -10.22 1.03 29.89
N ILE A 186 -11.17 1.68 29.20
CA ILE A 186 -12.27 2.41 29.83
C ILE A 186 -13.14 1.42 30.63
N ASP A 187 -13.49 0.28 30.05
CA ASP A 187 -14.29 -0.75 30.72
C ASP A 187 -13.58 -1.31 31.96
N ARG A 188 -12.28 -1.63 31.83
CA ARG A 188 -11.47 -2.11 32.97
C ARG A 188 -11.32 -1.07 34.08
N LEU A 189 -11.14 0.21 33.72
CA LEU A 189 -11.01 1.28 34.72
C LEU A 189 -12.35 1.51 35.42
N SER A 190 -13.45 1.51 34.67
CA SER A 190 -14.80 1.62 35.21
C SER A 190 -15.11 0.49 36.19
N GLU A 191 -14.92 -0.79 35.78
CA GLU A 191 -15.19 -1.95 36.63
C GLU A 191 -14.36 -1.95 37.93
N ARG A 192 -13.08 -1.52 37.85
CA ARG A 192 -12.19 -1.50 39.01
C ARG A 192 -12.50 -0.35 39.96
N VAL A 193 -12.90 0.81 39.45
CA VAL A 193 -13.29 1.97 40.29
C VAL A 193 -14.68 1.77 40.90
N THR A 194 -15.61 1.09 40.23
CA THR A 194 -16.90 0.72 40.85
C THR A 194 -16.72 -0.29 42.00
N ARG A 195 -15.72 -1.18 41.91
CA ARG A 195 -15.41 -2.16 42.97
C ARG A 195 -14.61 -1.58 44.13
N SER A 196 -13.87 -0.50 43.90
CA SER A 196 -12.97 0.11 44.89
C SER A 196 -13.24 1.60 44.97
N LEU A 197 -13.76 2.07 46.12
CA LEU A 197 -14.07 3.48 46.39
C LEU A 197 -12.90 4.45 46.11
N ARG A 198 -11.65 3.96 46.17
CA ARG A 198 -10.43 4.73 45.91
C ARG A 198 -9.32 3.83 45.36
N THR A 199 -8.65 4.24 44.29
CA THR A 199 -7.54 3.48 43.66
C THR A 199 -6.41 4.40 43.24
N SER A 200 -5.18 3.87 43.26
CA SER A 200 -4.01 4.53 42.67
C SER A 200 -3.90 4.22 41.16
N PHE A 201 -3.49 5.20 40.36
CA PHE A 201 -3.20 5.02 38.93
C PHE A 201 -1.98 4.10 38.70
N ARG A 202 -0.97 4.13 39.58
CA ARG A 202 0.17 3.19 39.50
C ARG A 202 -0.26 1.75 39.74
N GLU A 203 -1.22 1.51 40.64
CA GLU A 203 -1.78 0.17 40.85
C GLU A 203 -2.68 -0.29 39.70
N PHE A 204 -3.29 0.66 38.99
CA PHE A 204 -4.14 0.39 37.82
C PHE A 204 -3.33 0.04 36.57
N SER A 205 -2.31 0.85 36.24
CA SER A 205 -1.53 0.73 35.00
C SER A 205 -0.62 -0.51 34.91
N GLY A 206 -0.40 -1.21 36.04
CA GLY A 206 0.26 -2.52 36.08
C GLY A 206 1.79 -2.48 35.87
N HIS A 207 2.49 -3.55 36.29
CA HIS A 207 3.93 -3.72 36.11
C HIS A 207 4.17 -4.91 35.17
N GLY A 208 4.38 -4.67 33.86
CA GLY A 208 4.61 -5.73 32.88
C GLY A 208 5.16 -5.20 31.54
N ARG A 209 5.98 -6.03 30.87
CA ARG A 209 6.92 -5.76 29.75
C ARG A 209 6.44 -4.98 28.50
N GLU A 210 5.23 -4.42 28.49
CA GLU A 210 4.69 -3.49 27.47
C GLU A 210 4.41 -2.09 28.09
N GLU A 211 5.29 -1.65 28.99
CA GLU A 211 5.06 -0.58 29.98
C GLU A 211 4.62 0.77 29.43
N LYS A 212 5.17 1.24 28.30
CA LYS A 212 4.90 2.63 27.87
C LYS A 212 3.55 2.80 27.19
N VAL A 213 3.18 1.88 26.30
CA VAL A 213 1.94 2.00 25.53
C VAL A 213 0.74 1.80 26.45
N ASN A 214 0.79 0.78 27.32
CA ASN A 214 -0.30 0.52 28.27
C ASN A 214 -0.49 1.67 29.27
N VAL A 215 0.60 2.29 29.76
CA VAL A 215 0.50 3.48 30.64
C VAL A 215 -0.14 4.66 29.89
N VAL A 216 0.25 4.91 28.64
CA VAL A 216 -0.32 6.00 27.83
C VAL A 216 -1.81 5.76 27.56
N VAL A 217 -2.21 4.55 27.16
CA VAL A 217 -3.63 4.23 26.91
C VAL A 217 -4.45 4.28 28.20
N SER A 218 -3.90 3.80 29.33
CA SER A 218 -4.53 3.93 30.65
C SER A 218 -4.79 5.38 31.03
N PHE A 219 -3.82 6.25 30.75
CA PHE A 219 -3.90 7.67 31.08
C PHE A 219 -4.94 8.39 30.21
N LEU A 220 -4.98 8.09 28.90
CA LEU A 220 -6.00 8.61 27.99
C LEU A 220 -7.41 8.14 28.38
N ALA A 221 -7.58 6.86 28.75
CA ALA A 221 -8.85 6.33 29.23
C ALA A 221 -9.34 7.06 30.50
N MET A 222 -8.43 7.30 31.45
CA MET A 222 -8.72 8.05 32.67
C MET A 222 -9.15 9.49 32.36
N LEU A 223 -8.43 10.19 31.47
CA LEU A 223 -8.79 11.56 31.08
C LEU A 223 -10.16 11.64 30.39
N GLU A 224 -10.50 10.65 29.57
CA GLU A 224 -11.82 10.58 28.93
C GLU A 224 -12.93 10.37 29.97
N LEU A 225 -12.72 9.50 30.97
CA LEU A 225 -13.70 9.27 32.05
C LEU A 225 -13.85 10.48 32.99
N VAL A 226 -12.78 11.23 33.23
CA VAL A 226 -12.83 12.51 33.96
C VAL A 226 -13.61 13.56 33.16
N LYS A 227 -13.37 13.64 31.85
CA LYS A 227 -14.09 14.54 30.93
C LYS A 227 -15.59 14.20 30.86
N GLN A 228 -15.96 12.93 30.98
CA GLN A 228 -17.35 12.46 31.04
C GLN A 228 -17.99 12.63 32.43
N GLY A 229 -17.23 13.07 33.45
CA GLY A 229 -17.74 13.32 34.80
C GLY A 229 -17.98 12.07 35.64
N MET A 230 -17.50 10.90 35.19
CA MET A 230 -17.66 9.62 35.90
C MET A 230 -16.61 9.41 37.00
N LEU A 231 -15.43 10.02 36.84
CA LEU A 231 -14.31 9.89 37.77
C LEU A 231 -13.87 11.25 38.32
N ARG A 232 -13.48 11.25 39.58
CA ARG A 232 -12.74 12.33 40.22
C ARG A 232 -11.30 11.89 40.41
N VAL A 233 -10.36 12.78 40.07
CA VAL A 233 -8.93 12.52 40.21
C VAL A 233 -8.27 13.61 41.04
N GLU A 234 -7.35 13.21 41.92
CA GLU A 234 -6.55 14.14 42.73
C GLU A 234 -5.07 13.78 42.64
N GLN A 235 -4.24 14.79 42.34
CA GLN A 235 -2.79 14.67 42.27
C GLN A 235 -2.16 15.77 43.13
N GLY A 236 -1.32 15.38 44.11
CA GLY A 236 -0.76 16.32 45.08
C GLY A 236 0.30 17.27 44.49
N ARG A 237 1.28 16.73 43.77
CA ARG A 237 2.36 17.49 43.10
C ARG A 237 2.51 17.01 41.66
N HIS A 238 3.18 17.82 40.83
CA HIS A 238 3.53 17.36 39.49
C HIS A 238 4.33 16.06 39.55
N PHE A 239 3.92 15.08 38.75
CA PHE A 239 4.50 13.72 38.68
C PHE A 239 4.31 12.83 39.91
N ASP A 240 3.54 13.27 40.91
CA ASP A 240 3.06 12.37 41.98
C ASP A 240 2.02 11.39 41.44
N ASP A 241 1.75 10.36 42.24
CA ASP A 241 0.71 9.39 41.93
C ASP A 241 -0.68 10.06 41.84
N ILE A 242 -1.55 9.50 41.01
CA ILE A 242 -2.89 10.03 40.75
C ILE A 242 -3.89 9.13 41.48
N LEU A 243 -4.62 9.71 42.42
CA LEU A 243 -5.71 9.05 43.12
C LEU A 243 -6.99 9.17 42.29
N ILE A 244 -7.66 8.04 42.08
CA ILE A 244 -8.88 7.92 41.28
C ILE A 244 -10.02 7.51 42.21
N GLU A 245 -11.13 8.25 42.15
CA GLU A 245 -12.33 8.07 42.95
C GLU A 245 -13.57 8.07 42.05
N SER A 246 -14.55 7.21 42.36
CA SER A 246 -15.85 7.21 41.67
C SER A 246 -16.67 8.44 42.06
N ASN A 247 -17.37 9.03 41.10
CA ASN A 247 -18.28 10.15 41.37
C ASN A 247 -19.66 9.68 41.88
N GLU A 248 -19.88 8.36 42.00
CA GLU A 248 -21.09 7.81 42.61
C GLU A 248 -21.04 7.90 44.14
N VAL A 249 -21.66 8.95 44.66
CA VAL A 249 -22.22 8.94 46.01
C VAL A 249 -23.32 7.88 46.03
N THR A 250 -23.00 6.66 46.48
CA THR A 250 -24.02 5.70 46.93
C THR A 250 -24.89 6.37 47.99
N MET A 251 -26.13 6.74 47.62
CA MET A 251 -27.16 6.97 48.62
C MET A 251 -27.51 5.61 49.24
N PRO A 252 -27.40 5.43 50.57
CA PRO A 252 -27.82 4.20 51.21
C PRO A 252 -29.34 4.04 51.06
N HIS A 253 -29.76 2.94 50.42
CA HIS A 253 -31.14 2.48 50.48
C HIS A 253 -31.42 1.94 51.88
N TYR A 254 -32.12 2.72 52.70
CA TYR A 254 -32.82 2.19 53.86
C TYR A 254 -34.16 1.62 53.39
N GLY A 255 -34.29 0.31 53.49
CA GLY A 255 -35.57 -0.41 53.55
C GLY A 255 -35.82 -0.86 54.98
#